data_AF-A0A1Y2VAK3-F1
#
_entry.id   AF-A0A1Y2VAK3-F1
#
_cell.length_a   1.000
_cell.length_b   1.000
_cell.length_c   1.000
_cell.angle_alpha   90.00
_cell.angle_beta   90.00
_cell.angle_gamma   90.00
#
_symmetry.space_group_name_H-M   'P 1'
#
loop_
_entity.id
_entity.type
_entity.pdbx_description
1 polymer ?
#
loop_
_entity_poly.entity_id
_entity_poly.type
_entity_poly.pdbx_seq_one_letter_code
_entity_poly.pdbx_strand_id
1 'polypeptide(L)'
;MLACAAGDPLYPVKGGWRLFEYGPRNCLGQILAMLDVKITLALTVRESDVRHAYQEWDSLHPTSKAKRVNGGRAYQTQSRGADPTNGYPCCVSLTK
;
A
#
# COMPACT_ATOMS: atom_id res chain seq x y z
N MET A 1 3.79 10.80 -13.30
CA MET A 1 4.34 9.44 -13.35
C MET A 1 5.61 9.52 -14.17
N LEU A 2 6.79 9.58 -13.55
CA LEU A 2 8.03 9.54 -14.32
C LEU A 2 8.15 8.13 -14.90
N ALA A 3 8.01 7.98 -16.22
CA ALA A 3 8.43 6.77 -16.90
C ALA A 3 9.95 6.87 -17.09
N CYS A 4 10.71 5.96 -16.46
CA CYS A 4 12.14 5.83 -16.71
C CYS A 4 12.39 5.56 -18.20
N ALA A 5 13.47 6.12 -18.78
CA ALA A 5 13.79 5.97 -20.20
C ALA A 5 14.35 4.57 -20.51
N ALA A 6 14.29 4.16 -21.79
CA ALA A 6 14.88 2.90 -22.24
C ALA A 6 16.41 2.92 -21.99
N GLY A 7 16.90 2.07 -21.08
CA GLY A 7 18.29 2.02 -20.63
C GLY A 7 18.51 2.29 -19.14
N ASP A 8 17.48 2.76 -18.42
CA ASP A 8 17.53 2.89 -16.95
C ASP A 8 17.60 1.48 -16.30
N PRO A 9 18.49 1.24 -15.30
CA PRO A 9 18.52 -0.01 -14.55
C PRO A 9 17.18 -0.41 -13.93
N LEU A 10 16.30 0.55 -13.64
CA LEU A 10 14.96 0.36 -13.11
C LEU A 10 13.87 0.38 -14.20
N TYR A 11 14.24 0.42 -15.49
CA TYR A 11 13.27 0.34 -16.58
C TYR A 11 12.49 -0.97 -16.48
N PRO A 12 11.15 -0.92 -16.35
CA PRO A 12 10.37 -2.13 -16.14
C PRO A 12 10.39 -2.98 -17.40
N VAL A 13 10.61 -4.28 -17.24
CA VAL A 13 10.43 -5.25 -18.32
C VAL A 13 9.00 -5.14 -18.86
N LYS A 14 8.82 -5.33 -20.18
CA LYS A 14 7.49 -5.30 -20.81
C LYS A 14 6.56 -6.30 -20.10
N GLY A 15 5.43 -5.82 -19.58
CA GLY A 15 4.50 -6.65 -18.81
C GLY A 15 4.93 -6.96 -17.37
N GLY A 16 5.94 -6.26 -16.82
CA GLY A 16 6.39 -6.43 -15.43
C GLY A 16 5.37 -5.96 -14.39
N TRP A 17 4.48 -5.02 -14.76
CA TRP A 17 3.38 -4.56 -13.92
C TRP A 17 2.18 -5.50 -14.02
N ARG A 18 1.88 -6.26 -12.96
CA ARG A 18 0.87 -7.35 -12.98
C ARG A 18 -0.03 -7.40 -11.74
N LEU A 19 -0.42 -6.26 -11.20
CA LEU A 19 -1.29 -6.21 -9.99
C LEU A 19 -2.66 -6.87 -10.20
N PHE A 20 -3.20 -6.80 -11.42
CA PHE A 20 -4.48 -7.36 -11.81
C PHE A 20 -4.33 -8.53 -12.78
N GLU A 21 -3.18 -9.22 -12.73
CA GLU A 21 -2.71 -10.22 -13.71
C GLU A 21 -2.64 -9.69 -15.17
N TYR A 22 -2.22 -10.53 -16.13
CA TYR A 22 -1.89 -10.13 -17.51
C TYR A 22 -2.27 -11.22 -18.52
N GLY A 23 -2.81 -10.83 -19.68
CA GLY A 23 -3.22 -11.76 -20.74
C GLY A 23 -4.66 -12.26 -20.59
N PRO A 24 -4.98 -13.51 -21.01
CA PRO A 24 -6.34 -14.06 -20.96
C PRO A 24 -6.93 -14.16 -19.55
N ARG A 25 -6.06 -14.19 -18.55
CA ARG A 25 -6.37 -14.08 -17.13
C ARG A 25 -5.98 -12.67 -16.70
N ASN A 26 -6.68 -11.66 -17.19
CA ASN A 26 -6.61 -10.31 -16.65
C ASN A 26 -7.89 -10.09 -15.85
N CYS A 27 -7.79 -9.44 -14.70
CA CYS A 27 -8.96 -9.09 -13.89
C CYS A 27 -9.91 -8.19 -14.71
N LEU A 28 -11.08 -8.71 -15.07
CA LEU A 28 -12.14 -7.94 -15.72
C LEU A 28 -12.59 -6.73 -14.86
N GLY A 29 -12.41 -6.83 -13.54
CA GLY A 29 -12.74 -5.78 -12.57
C GLY A 29 -11.68 -4.69 -12.40
N GLN A 30 -10.54 -4.72 -13.12
CA GLN A 30 -9.44 -3.78 -12.88
C GLN A 30 -9.86 -2.30 -12.98
N ILE A 31 -10.76 -1.98 -13.92
CA ILE A 31 -11.21 -0.60 -14.15
C ILE A 31 -12.02 -0.12 -12.95
N LEU A 32 -12.98 -0.94 -12.50
CA LEU A 32 -13.80 -0.63 -11.34
C LEU A 32 -12.96 -0.54 -10.08
N ALA A 33 -12.07 -1.51 -9.83
CA ALA A 33 -11.20 -1.52 -8.65
C ALA A 33 -10.30 -0.28 -8.61
N MET A 34 -9.68 0.11 -9.72
CA MET A 34 -8.85 1.31 -9.76
C MET A 34 -9.66 2.61 -9.63
N LEU A 35 -10.89 2.64 -10.15
CA LEU A 35 -11.77 3.79 -9.96
C LEU A 35 -12.16 3.96 -8.50
N ASP A 36 -12.56 2.85 -7.86
CA ASP A 36 -12.97 2.83 -6.46
C ASP A 36 -11.82 3.23 -5.52
N VAL A 37 -10.63 2.67 -5.71
CA VAL A 37 -9.43 3.04 -4.95
C VAL A 37 -9.11 4.54 -5.09
N LYS A 38 -9.20 5.08 -6.32
CA LYS A 38 -8.91 6.51 -6.55
C LYS A 38 -9.95 7.42 -5.91
N ILE A 39 -11.24 7.11 -6.06
CA ILE A 39 -12.32 7.92 -5.48
C ILE A 39 -12.25 7.86 -3.96
N THR A 40 -12.15 6.66 -3.39
CA THR A 40 -12.02 6.45 -1.95
C THR A 40 -10.82 7.22 -1.42
N LEU A 41 -9.63 7.08 -2.03
CA LEU A 41 -8.45 7.82 -1.61
C LEU A 41 -8.65 9.34 -1.68
N ALA A 42 -9.19 9.86 -2.79
CA ALA A 42 -9.39 11.29 -2.98
C ALA A 42 -10.35 11.89 -1.93
N LEU A 43 -11.42 11.18 -1.58
CA LEU A 43 -12.36 11.58 -0.53
C LEU A 43 -11.71 11.45 0.85
N THR A 44 -11.02 10.34 1.13
CA THR A 44 -10.37 10.11 2.42
C THR A 44 -9.30 11.16 2.73
N VAL A 45 -8.40 11.48 1.79
CA VAL A 45 -7.35 12.48 2.05
C VAL A 45 -7.88 13.91 2.16
N ARG A 46 -9.07 14.18 1.60
CA ARG A 46 -9.71 15.49 1.72
C ARG A 46 -10.34 15.66 3.10
N GLU A 47 -11.05 14.63 3.57
CA GLU A 47 -11.88 14.70 4.78
C GLU A 47 -11.17 14.21 6.04
N SER A 48 -10.08 13.44 5.91
CA SER A 48 -9.43 12.77 7.04
C SER A 48 -7.92 12.89 7.02
N ASP A 49 -7.37 13.12 8.20
CA ASP A 49 -5.95 13.10 8.52
C ASP A 49 -5.64 11.81 9.28
N VAL A 50 -4.86 10.92 8.63
CA VAL A 50 -4.51 9.59 9.13
C VAL A 50 -3.04 9.56 9.51
N ARG A 51 -2.75 9.41 10.81
CA ARG A 51 -1.38 9.28 11.33
C ARG A 51 -1.13 7.86 11.82
N HIS A 52 -0.01 7.26 11.44
CA HIS A 52 0.34 5.94 11.96
C HIS A 52 0.68 6.01 13.47
N ALA A 53 0.41 4.93 14.20
CA ALA A 53 0.61 4.82 15.65
C ALA A 53 1.46 3.58 16.00
N TYR A 54 2.48 3.31 15.19
CA TYR A 54 3.35 2.14 15.38
C TYR A 54 4.18 2.20 16.67
N GLN A 55 4.51 3.40 17.16
CA GLN A 55 5.31 3.56 18.38
C GLN A 55 4.50 3.16 19.63
N GLU A 56 3.25 3.60 19.67
CA GLU A 56 2.26 3.26 20.68
C GLU A 56 1.96 1.76 20.63
N TRP A 57 1.71 1.23 19.43
CA TRP A 57 1.53 -0.21 19.22
C TRP A 57 2.71 -1.03 19.74
N ASP A 58 3.94 -0.61 19.43
CA ASP A 58 5.17 -1.27 19.85
C ASP A 58 5.38 -1.26 21.36
N SER A 59 4.95 -0.20 22.03
CA SER A 59 5.06 -0.04 23.48
C SER A 59 4.12 -1.01 24.21
N LEU A 60 2.94 -1.24 23.64
CA LEU A 60 1.96 -2.20 24.15
C LEU A 60 2.29 -3.66 23.78
N HIS A 61 3.01 -3.86 22.66
CA HIS A 61 3.35 -5.19 22.13
C HIS A 61 4.86 -5.34 21.93
N PRO A 62 5.66 -5.38 23.00
CA PRO A 62 7.11 -5.51 22.89
C PRO A 62 7.49 -6.84 22.21
N THR A 63 8.38 -6.76 21.23
CA THR A 63 8.91 -7.94 20.54
C THR A 63 10.37 -7.73 20.16
N SER A 64 11.15 -8.82 20.21
CA SER A 64 12.55 -8.87 19.78
C SER A 64 12.71 -9.10 18.28
N LYS A 65 11.62 -9.37 17.56
CA LYS A 65 11.64 -9.64 16.11
C LYS A 65 11.91 -8.37 15.31
N ALA A 66 12.48 -8.54 14.12
CA ALA A 66 12.68 -7.44 13.17
C ALA A 66 11.33 -6.78 12.83
N LYS A 67 11.28 -5.46 12.98
CA LYS A 67 10.05 -4.67 12.85
C LYS A 67 9.91 -3.96 11.50
N ARG A 68 11.00 -3.80 10.76
CA ARG A 68 11.08 -3.01 9.53
C ARG A 68 11.53 -3.90 8.38
N VAL A 69 11.03 -3.60 7.18
CA VAL A 69 11.48 -4.18 5.91
C VAL A 69 11.90 -3.04 5.01
N ASN A 70 13.13 -3.10 4.48
CA ASN A 70 13.72 -2.03 3.66
C ASN A 70 13.62 -0.62 4.31
N GLY A 71 13.81 -0.56 5.63
CA GLY A 71 13.71 0.68 6.41
C GLY A 71 12.28 1.16 6.70
N GLY A 72 11.28 0.67 5.95
CA GLY A 72 9.87 0.98 6.11
C GLY A 72 9.20 0.20 7.24
N ARG A 73 8.14 0.79 7.81
CA ARG A 73 7.37 0.16 8.90
C ARG A 73 6.03 -0.45 8.48
N ALA A 74 5.37 0.18 7.53
CA ALA A 74 4.18 -0.35 6.90
C ALA A 74 4.62 -1.18 5.68
N TYR A 75 4.50 -2.50 5.79
CA TYR A 75 4.72 -3.42 4.68
C TYR A 75 3.58 -4.44 4.61
N GLN A 76 3.40 -5.03 3.44
CA GLN A 76 2.39 -6.05 3.21
C GLN A 76 2.79 -7.36 3.88
N THR A 77 1.83 -7.99 4.55
CA THR A 77 1.90 -9.33 5.13
C THR A 77 0.84 -10.22 4.47
N GLN A 78 0.92 -11.53 4.66
CA GLN A 78 0.03 -12.50 4.00
C GLN A 78 -0.91 -13.18 5.00
N SER A 79 -1.66 -12.41 5.78
CA SER A 79 -2.66 -13.00 6.68
C SER A 79 -3.96 -13.33 5.95
N ARG A 80 -4.47 -12.44 5.09
CA ARG A 80 -5.77 -12.53 4.40
C ARG A 80 -5.77 -11.99 2.95
N GLY A 81 -4.60 -11.88 2.33
CA GLY A 81 -4.48 -11.54 0.91
C GLY A 81 -3.60 -10.34 0.61
N ALA A 82 -3.40 -9.40 1.55
CA ALA A 82 -2.41 -8.32 1.47
C ALA A 82 -2.46 -7.37 2.70
N ASP A 83 -2.54 -7.88 3.92
CA ASP A 83 -2.77 -6.99 5.08
C ASP A 83 -1.53 -6.17 5.42
N PRO A 84 -1.69 -4.90 5.82
CA PRO A 84 -0.59 -4.15 6.36
C PRO A 84 -0.11 -4.79 7.68
N THR A 85 1.18 -4.65 7.93
CA THR A 85 1.81 -5.16 9.16
C THR A 85 1.08 -4.63 10.40
N ASN A 86 0.78 -5.53 11.34
CA ASN A 86 0.03 -5.22 12.57
C ASN A 86 -1.35 -4.56 12.33
N GLY A 87 -1.93 -4.67 11.14
CA GLY A 87 -3.22 -4.07 10.82
C GLY A 87 -3.17 -2.55 10.59
N TYR A 88 -1.98 -1.97 10.38
CA TYR A 88 -1.78 -0.52 10.24
C TYR A 88 -2.34 0.28 11.43
N PRO A 89 -1.74 0.16 12.63
CA PRO A 89 -2.14 0.96 13.78
C PRO A 89 -2.07 2.44 13.41
N CYS A 90 -3.17 3.16 13.60
CA CYS A 90 -3.28 4.57 13.24
C CYS A 90 -4.32 5.30 14.10
N CYS A 91 -4.17 6.62 14.14
CA CYS A 91 -5.15 7.57 14.64
C CYS A 91 -5.74 8.32 13.45
N VAL A 92 -7.07 8.53 13.47
CA VAL A 92 -7.80 9.23 12.41
C VAL A 92 -8.51 10.43 13.02
N SER A 93 -8.38 11.58 12.37
CA SER A 93 -9.11 12.81 12.70
C SER A 93 -9.69 13.43 11.44
N LEU A 94 -10.76 14.20 11.55
CA LEU A 94 -11.27 14.96 10.40
C LEU A 94 -10.35 16.13 10.08
N THR A 95 -10.15 16.37 8.79
CA THR A 95 -9.45 17.56 8.28
C THR A 95 -10.34 18.79 8.52
N LYS A 96 -9.73 19.91 8.92
CA LYS A 96 -10.44 21.19 9.11
C LYS A 96 -10.72 21.91 7.80
#